data_AF-X1KFM9-F1
#
_entry.id   AF-X1KFM9-F1
#
_cell.length_a   1.000
_cell.length_b   1.000
_cell.length_c   1.000
_cell.angle_alpha   90.00
_cell.angle_beta   90.00
_cell.angle_gamma   90.00
#
_symmetry.space_group_name_H-M   'P 1'
#
loop_
_entity.id
_entity.type
_entity.pdbx_description
1 polymer ?
#
loop_
_entity_poly.entity_id
_entity_poly.type
_entity_poly.pdbx_seq_one_letter_code
_entity_poly.pdbx_strand_id
1 'polypeptide(L)'
;MAALARRNQPLVVFAHNIGFDLQASGFYKHMAHWGWKLTFIYEKGLTFLLIIHKGERVIKLVSTTNFYNASVKDLGELIKLPKLEVDLEADPESKVIEY
;
A
#
# COMPACT_ATOMS: atom_id res chain seq x y z
N MET A 1 15.94 0.80 15.23
CA MET A 1 15.41 -0.11 14.19
C MET A 1 16.17 0.09 12.88
N ALA A 2 16.57 -0.99 12.20
CA ALA A 2 17.16 -0.90 10.86
C ALA A 2 16.08 -0.63 9.81
N ALA A 3 16.32 0.28 8.87
CA ALA A 3 15.40 0.53 7.77
C ALA A 3 15.51 -0.59 6.73
N LEU A 4 14.38 -1.17 6.31
CA LEU A 4 14.33 -2.20 5.25
C LEU A 4 14.79 -1.66 3.89
N ALA A 5 14.59 -0.36 3.63
CA ALA A 5 15.08 0.30 2.44
C ALA A 5 16.61 0.51 2.53
N ARG A 6 17.36 -0.21 1.68
CA ARG A 6 18.82 -0.17 1.62
C ARG A 6 19.31 0.85 0.59
N ARG A 7 20.57 1.28 0.69
CA ARG A 7 21.20 2.16 -0.32
C ARG A 7 21.33 1.39 -1.63
N ASN A 8 21.04 2.03 -2.76
CA ASN A 8 21.17 1.47 -4.11
C ASN A 8 20.35 0.18 -4.38
N GLN A 9 19.43 -0.18 -3.48
CA GLN A 9 18.52 -1.30 -3.64
C GLN A 9 17.11 -0.84 -3.29
N PRO A 10 16.27 -0.51 -4.30
CA PRO A 10 14.90 -0.06 -4.06
C PRO A 10 14.09 -1.11 -3.30
N LEU A 11 13.42 -0.70 -2.23
CA LEU A 11 12.37 -1.50 -1.61
C LEU A 11 11.10 -1.36 -2.46
N VAL A 12 10.54 -2.47 -2.92
CA VAL A 12 9.27 -2.48 -3.65
C VAL A 12 8.19 -3.05 -2.75
N VAL A 13 7.10 -2.30 -2.58
CA VAL A 13 5.93 -2.69 -1.78
C VAL A 13 4.77 -2.88 -2.73
N PHE A 14 4.19 -4.08 -2.71
CA PHE A 14 2.95 -4.40 -3.41
C PHE A 14 1.82 -4.50 -2.40
N ALA A 15 0.72 -3.79 -2.65
CA ALA A 15 -0.54 -3.99 -1.93
C ALA A 15 -1.71 -3.77 -2.89
N HIS A 16 -2.90 -4.22 -2.53
CA HIS A 16 -4.06 -4.19 -3.41
C HIS A 16 -4.90 -2.94 -3.16
N ASN A 17 -5.01 -2.08 -4.17
CA ASN A 17 -5.60 -0.73 -4.05
C ASN A 17 -4.85 0.16 -3.02
N ILE A 18 -3.51 0.09 -3.02
CA ILE A 18 -2.65 0.69 -1.98
C ILE A 18 -2.87 2.18 -1.75
N GLY A 19 -3.34 2.93 -2.76
CA GLY A 19 -3.62 4.36 -2.62
C GLY A 19 -4.57 4.66 -1.45
N PHE A 20 -5.57 3.79 -1.23
CA PHE A 20 -6.49 3.90 -0.11
C PHE A 20 -5.77 3.77 1.24
N ASP A 21 -4.96 2.73 1.42
CA ASP A 21 -4.20 2.51 2.66
C ASP A 21 -3.28 3.68 3.00
N LEU A 22 -2.62 4.27 1.99
CA LEU A 22 -1.71 5.41 2.19
C LEU A 22 -2.45 6.66 2.66
N GLN A 23 -3.66 6.90 2.13
CA GLN A 23 -4.50 8.02 2.56
C GLN A 23 -5.05 7.79 3.97
N ALA A 24 -5.59 6.60 4.24
CA ALA A 24 -6.20 6.25 5.52
C ALA A 24 -5.18 6.23 6.68
N SER A 25 -3.94 5.81 6.42
CA SER A 25 -2.89 5.68 7.45
C SER A 25 -2.12 6.98 7.77
N GLY A 26 -2.40 8.09 7.06
CA GLY A 26 -1.59 9.30 7.18
C GLY A 26 -0.15 9.12 6.67
N PHE A 27 0.08 8.14 5.80
CA PHE A 27 1.41 7.74 5.31
C PHE A 27 2.26 8.92 4.86
N TYR A 28 1.69 9.82 4.04
CA TYR A 28 2.41 10.97 3.49
C TYR A 28 2.96 11.89 4.57
N LYS A 29 2.19 12.15 5.62
CA LYS A 29 2.60 12.97 6.77
C LYS A 29 3.78 12.35 7.49
N HIS A 30 3.70 11.05 7.79
CA HIS A 30 4.76 10.33 8.49
C HIS A 30 6.05 10.24 7.66
N MET A 31 5.93 9.91 6.37
CA MET A 31 7.09 9.79 5.49
C MET A 31 7.79 11.14 5.29
N ALA A 32 7.03 12.22 5.08
CA ALA A 32 7.57 13.56 5.00
C ALA A 32 8.27 13.98 6.31
N HIS A 33 7.63 13.73 7.46
CA HIS A 33 8.23 13.99 8.78
C HIS A 33 9.56 13.23 8.98
N TRP A 34 9.66 12.00 8.46
CA TRP A 34 10.90 11.22 8.49
C TRP A 34 11.90 11.56 7.39
N GLY A 35 11.67 12.63 6.62
CA GLY A 35 12.60 13.15 5.60
C GLY A 35 12.60 12.38 4.29
N TRP A 36 11.56 11.60 4.01
CA TRP A 36 11.34 11.05 2.67
C TRP A 36 10.73 12.11 1.75
N LYS A 37 11.21 12.15 0.51
CA LYS A 37 10.74 13.07 -0.53
C LYS A 37 9.95 12.29 -1.56
N LEU A 38 8.73 12.74 -1.85
CA LEU A 38 7.96 12.26 -3.00
C LEU A 38 8.60 12.77 -4.28
N THR A 39 8.99 11.86 -5.16
CA THR A 39 9.66 12.19 -6.42
C THR A 39 8.84 11.80 -7.65
N PHE A 40 7.89 10.89 -7.49
CA PHE A 40 7.00 10.47 -8.57
C PHE A 40 5.70 9.94 -7.98
N ILE A 41 4.58 10.33 -8.58
CA ILE A 41 3.26 9.77 -8.30
C ILE A 41 2.49 9.63 -9.61
N TYR A 42 1.82 8.51 -9.79
CA TYR A 42 0.85 8.27 -10.84
C TYR A 42 -0.39 7.64 -10.22
N GLU A 43 -1.55 8.25 -10.48
CA GLU A 43 -2.84 7.79 -9.98
C GLU A 43 -3.88 7.97 -11.08
N LYS A 44 -4.52 6.87 -11.48
CA LYS A 44 -5.61 6.86 -12.47
C LYS A 44 -6.56 5.70 -12.18
N GLY A 45 -7.70 6.01 -11.56
CA GLY A 45 -8.64 4.99 -11.09
C GLY A 45 -7.93 4.05 -10.11
N LEU A 46 -8.01 2.74 -10.35
CA LEU A 46 -7.34 1.74 -9.52
C LEU A 46 -5.83 1.60 -9.83
N THR A 47 -5.31 2.25 -10.86
CA THR A 47 -3.87 2.22 -11.15
C THR A 47 -3.13 3.22 -10.26
N PHE A 48 -2.20 2.74 -9.45
CA PHE A 48 -1.42 3.57 -8.52
C PHE A 48 0.07 3.18 -8.49
N LEU A 49 0.95 4.19 -8.55
CA LEU A 49 2.39 4.05 -8.41
C LEU A 49 2.96 5.29 -7.69
N LEU A 50 3.75 5.06 -6.64
CA LEU A 50 4.41 6.11 -5.86
C LEU A 50 5.89 5.76 -5.67
N ILE A 51 6.78 6.73 -5.88
CA ILE A 51 8.22 6.59 -5.61
C ILE A 51 8.65 7.70 -4.67
N ILE A 52 9.30 7.30 -3.57
CA ILE A 52 9.85 8.21 -2.56
C ILE A 52 11.33 7.92 -2.32
N HIS A 53 12.08 8.97 -2.02
CA HIS A 53 13.54 8.93 -1.81
C HIS A 53 13.95 9.47 -0.44
N LYS A 54 15.01 8.90 0.14
CA LYS A 54 15.73 9.46 1.28
C LYS A 54 17.23 9.25 1.08
N GLY A 55 17.89 10.26 0.52
CA GLY A 55 19.25 10.12 0.00
C GLY A 55 19.30 9.06 -1.09
N GLU A 56 20.19 8.08 -0.96
CA GLU A 56 20.34 6.94 -1.90
C GLU A 56 19.37 5.77 -1.63
N ARG A 57 18.40 5.95 -0.72
CA ARG A 57 17.37 4.94 -0.44
C ARG A 57 16.10 5.26 -1.22
N VAL A 58 15.49 4.23 -1.79
CA VAL A 58 14.29 4.35 -2.62
C VAL A 58 13.23 3.38 -2.12
N ILE A 59 11.99 3.85 -2.02
CA ILE A 59 10.81 3.00 -1.85
C ILE A 59 9.88 3.21 -3.05
N LYS A 60 9.44 2.12 -3.66
CA LYS A 60 8.45 2.09 -4.74
C LYS A 60 7.21 1.39 -4.22
N LEU A 61 6.07 2.07 -4.22
CA LEU A 61 4.78 1.54 -3.81
C LEU A 61 3.95 1.32 -5.07
N VAL A 62 3.53 0.09 -5.31
CA VAL A 62 2.86 -0.35 -6.53
C VAL A 62 1.56 -1.02 -6.14
N SER A 63 0.44 -0.55 -6.69
CA SER A 63 -0.81 -1.27 -6.50
C SER A 63 -0.84 -2.55 -7.34
N THR A 64 -1.28 -3.67 -6.77
CA THR A 64 -1.47 -4.91 -7.54
C THR A 64 -2.64 -4.79 -8.51
N THR A 65 -3.54 -3.82 -8.32
CA THR A 65 -4.60 -3.45 -9.27
C THR A 65 -4.06 -2.90 -10.60
N ASN A 66 -2.78 -2.53 -10.67
CA ASN A 66 -2.11 -2.22 -11.94
C ASN A 66 -2.01 -3.46 -12.86
N PHE A 67 -2.03 -4.66 -12.28
CA PHE A 67 -1.94 -5.93 -13.00
C PHE A 67 -3.29 -6.66 -13.03
N TYR A 68 -4.04 -6.60 -11.93
CA TYR A 68 -5.31 -7.28 -11.79
C TYR A 68 -6.38 -6.32 -11.28
N ASN A 69 -7.16 -5.79 -12.22
CA ASN A 69 -8.26 -4.87 -11.92
C ASN A 69 -9.52 -5.65 -11.48
N ALA A 70 -9.44 -6.30 -10.32
CA ALA A 70 -10.51 -7.10 -9.71
C ALA A 70 -10.40 -7.00 -8.19
N SER A 71 -11.42 -7.36 -7.42
CA SER A 71 -11.33 -7.34 -5.97
C SER A 71 -10.44 -8.47 -5.43
N VAL A 72 -9.93 -8.34 -4.19
CA VAL A 72 -9.21 -9.43 -3.51
C VAL A 72 -10.07 -10.70 -3.41
N LYS A 73 -11.41 -10.54 -3.29
CA LYS A 73 -12.35 -11.66 -3.26
C LYS A 73 -12.35 -12.39 -4.60
N ASP A 74 -12.55 -11.68 -5.70
CA ASP A 74 -12.58 -12.26 -7.05
C ASP A 74 -11.25 -12.92 -7.40
N LEU A 75 -10.14 -12.31 -6.99
CA LEU A 75 -8.80 -12.90 -7.14
C LEU A 75 -8.66 -14.21 -6.37
N GLY A 76 -9.17 -14.25 -5.14
CA GLY A 76 -9.18 -15.45 -4.32
C GLY A 76 -10.00 -16.58 -4.96
N GLU A 77 -11.18 -16.26 -5.48
CA GLU A 77 -12.03 -17.20 -6.20
C GLU A 77 -11.31 -17.76 -7.45
N LEU A 78 -10.65 -16.88 -8.22
CA LEU A 78 -9.90 -17.26 -9.43
C LEU A 78 -8.78 -18.28 -9.14
N ILE A 79 -8.05 -18.10 -8.05
CA ILE A 79 -6.92 -18.99 -7.68
C ILE A 79 -7.33 -20.11 -6.71
N LYS A 80 -8.64 -20.28 -6.45
CA LYS A 80 -9.20 -21.25 -5.49
C LYS A 80 -8.64 -21.08 -4.06
N LEU A 81 -8.34 -19.84 -3.68
CA LEU A 81 -7.99 -19.42 -2.32
C LEU A 81 -8.98 -18.33 -1.87
N PRO A 82 -10.18 -18.70 -1.39
CA PRO A 82 -11.20 -17.73 -1.01
C PRO A 82 -10.69 -16.72 0.02
N LYS A 83 -11.16 -15.47 -0.11
CA LYS A 83 -10.89 -14.43 0.88
C LYS A 83 -11.40 -14.87 2.26
N LEU A 84 -10.58 -14.72 3.28
CA LEU A 84 -10.99 -14.97 4.66
C LEU A 84 -12.08 -13.98 5.07
N GLU A 85 -13.09 -14.48 5.76
CA GLU A 85 -14.05 -13.63 6.45
C GLU A 85 -13.36 -12.98 7.66
N VAL A 86 -13.61 -11.69 7.84
CA VAL A 86 -13.11 -10.94 8.99
C VAL A 86 -14.29 -10.72 9.92
N ASP A 87 -14.21 -11.27 11.12
CA ASP A 87 -15.16 -10.98 12.19
C ASP A 87 -14.81 -9.62 12.82
N LEU A 88 -15.51 -8.58 12.39
CA LEU A 88 -15.32 -7.21 12.88
C LEU A 88 -15.97 -6.97 14.25
N GLU A 89 -16.78 -7.90 14.74
CA GLU A 89 -17.40 -7.82 16.08
C GLU A 89 -16.50 -8.43 17.16
N ALA A 90 -15.67 -9.41 16.79
CA ALA A 90 -14.72 -10.06 17.71
C ALA A 90 -13.54 -9.18 18.13
N ASP A 91 -13.25 -8.10 17.41
CA ASP A 91 -12.13 -7.19 17.72
C ASP A 91 -12.62 -5.75 17.93
N PRO A 92 -12.70 -5.27 19.19
CA PRO A 92 -13.12 -3.91 19.53
C PRO A 92 -12.24 -2.80 18.91
N GLU A 93 -11.00 -3.11 18.54
CA GLU A 93 -10.07 -2.19 17.87
C GLU A 93 -10.21 -2.21 16.34
N SER A 94 -10.88 -3.22 15.78
CA SER A 94 -11.10 -3.38 14.34
C SER A 94 -12.19 -2.48 13.75
N LYS A 95 -12.69 -1.49 14.51
CA LYS A 95 -13.73 -0.56 14.06
C LYS A 95 -13.31 0.09 12.75
N VAL A 96 -13.85 -0.43 11.66
CA VAL A 96 -13.82 0.20 10.35
C VAL A 96 -14.58 1.50 10.51
N ILE A 97 -13.87 2.62 10.46
CA ILE A 97 -14.50 3.93 10.34
C ILE A 97 -15.15 3.94 8.96
N GLU A 98 -16.47 3.81 8.89
CA GLU A 98 -17.22 4.10 7.68
C GLU A 98 -16.99 5.58 7.32
N TYR A 99 -16.55 5.82 6.09
CA TYR A 99 -16.39 7.15 5.49
C TYR A 99 -17.52 7.41 4.50
#